data_AF-A0AAV9B076-F1
#
_entry.id   AF-A0AAV9B076-F1
#
_cell.length_a   1.000
_cell.length_b   1.000
_cell.length_c   1.000
_cell.angle_alpha   90.00
_cell.angle_beta   90.00
_cell.angle_gamma   90.00
#
_symmetry.space_group_name_H-M   'P 1'
#
loop_
_entity.id
_entity.type
_entity.pdbx_description
1 polymer ?
#
loop_
_entity_poly.entity_id
_entity_poly.type
_entity_poly.pdbx_seq_one_letter_code
_entity_poly.pdbx_strand_id
1 'polypeptide(L)'
;MPLDKMAKLLMRGGKITDFVDPKLSGEYSKEAFELTMELALSCTAHKQQRPSMERVVARLEEALYISTRELVHETRSTLNKV
;
A
#
# COMPACT_ATOMS: atom_id res chain seq x y z
N MET A 1 8.25 0.20 13.86
CA MET A 1 8.33 -1.27 14.03
C MET A 1 9.50 -1.78 13.21
N PRO A 2 10.43 -2.57 13.74
CA PRO A 2 11.56 -3.07 12.96
C PRO A 2 11.13 -4.21 12.00
N LEU A 3 11.79 -4.33 10.85
CA LEU A 3 11.45 -5.26 9.75
C LEU A 3 11.46 -6.74 10.20
N ASP A 4 12.21 -7.09 11.24
CA ASP A 4 12.27 -8.43 11.81
C ASP A 4 10.92 -8.84 12.42
N LYS A 5 10.21 -7.90 13.06
CA LYS A 5 8.87 -8.15 13.62
C LYS A 5 7.85 -8.36 12.51
N MET A 6 8.00 -7.65 11.40
CA MET A 6 7.17 -7.83 10.21
C MET A 6 7.38 -9.20 9.58
N ALA A 7 8.64 -9.59 9.35
CA ALA A 7 8.99 -10.91 8.83
C ALA A 7 8.42 -12.04 9.70
N LYS A 8 8.59 -11.96 11.03
CA LYS A 8 8.05 -12.96 11.98
C LYS A 8 6.52 -13.09 11.90
N LEU A 9 5.80 -12.00 11.73
CA LEU A 9 4.33 -12.02 11.62
C LEU A 9 3.90 -12.69 10.31
N LEU A 10 4.54 -12.33 9.19
CA LEU A 10 4.23 -12.93 7.88
C LEU A 10 4.56 -14.43 7.84
N MET A 11 5.68 -14.86 8.44
CA MET A 11 6.04 -16.29 8.56
C MET A 11 5.02 -17.11 9.35
N ARG A 12 4.22 -16.47 10.21
CA ARG A 12 3.16 -17.12 11.00
C ARG A 12 1.78 -17.06 10.31
N GLY A 13 1.73 -16.68 9.03
CA GLY A 13 0.49 -16.57 8.26
C GLY A 13 -0.29 -15.28 8.49
N GLY A 14 0.32 -14.28 9.14
CA GLY A 14 -0.29 -12.95 9.23
C GLY A 14 -0.30 -12.23 7.87
N LYS A 15 -1.15 -11.21 7.75
CA LYS A 15 -1.37 -10.48 6.50
C LYS A 15 -0.61 -9.17 6.49
N ILE A 16 -0.27 -8.69 5.30
CA ILE A 16 0.33 -7.34 5.13
C ILE A 16 -0.58 -6.26 5.72
N THR A 17 -1.90 -6.42 5.63
CA THR A 17 -2.88 -5.50 6.21
C THR A 17 -2.81 -5.39 7.74
N ASP A 18 -2.17 -6.33 8.43
CA ASP A 18 -2.01 -6.28 9.89
C ASP A 18 -1.00 -5.20 10.33
N PHE A 19 -0.29 -4.58 9.38
CA PHE A 19 0.66 -3.48 9.61
C PHE A 19 0.09 -2.09 9.36
N VAL A 20 -1.17 -2.00 8.98
CA VAL A 20 -1.85 -0.73 8.71
C VAL A 20 -1.88 0.10 10.00
N ASP A 21 -1.60 1.39 9.90
CA ASP A 21 -1.74 2.30 11.04
C ASP A 21 -3.20 2.28 11.52
N PRO A 22 -3.48 1.91 12.78
CA PRO A 22 -4.85 1.88 13.31
C PRO A 22 -5.57 3.21 13.19
N LYS A 23 -4.85 4.34 13.11
CA LYS A 23 -5.42 5.68 12.90
C LYS A 23 -6.09 5.85 11.54
N LEU A 24 -5.69 5.07 10.54
CA LEU A 24 -6.33 5.09 9.23
C LEU A 24 -7.76 4.54 9.28
N SER A 25 -8.17 3.83 10.35
CA SER A 25 -9.56 3.44 10.60
C SER A 25 -10.26 2.70 9.44
N GLY A 26 -9.50 2.04 8.56
CA GLY A 26 -10.04 1.40 7.36
C GLY A 26 -10.23 2.33 6.15
N GLU A 27 -9.94 3.63 6.29
CA GLU A 27 -10.03 4.65 5.24
C GLU A 27 -8.78 4.64 4.34
N TYR A 28 -8.55 3.51 3.68
CA TYR A 28 -7.47 3.33 2.72
C TYR A 28 -7.82 2.21 1.74
N SER A 29 -7.31 2.32 0.51
CA SER A 29 -7.40 1.20 -0.44
C SER A 29 -6.40 0.11 -0.03
N LYS A 30 -6.90 -1.10 0.22
CA LYS A 30 -6.06 -2.27 0.53
C LYS A 30 -5.06 -2.56 -0.60
N GLU A 31 -5.49 -2.43 -1.84
CA GLU A 31 -4.65 -2.66 -3.03
C GLU A 31 -3.51 -1.64 -3.08
N ALA A 32 -3.81 -0.35 -2.87
CA ALA A 32 -2.79 0.71 -2.82
C ALA A 32 -1.81 0.50 -1.66
N PHE A 33 -2.29 0.03 -0.51
CA PHE A 33 -1.45 -0.25 0.66
C PHE A 33 -0.50 -1.42 0.43
N GLU A 34 -0.98 -2.53 -0.13
CA GLU A 34 -0.13 -3.68 -0.47
C GLU A 34 0.97 -3.28 -1.45
N LEU A 35 0.64 -2.52 -2.50
CA LEU A 35 1.60 -2.00 -3.47
C LEU A 35 2.65 -1.09 -2.82
N THR A 36 2.21 -0.19 -1.95
CA THR A 36 3.09 0.76 -1.24
C THR A 36 4.01 0.01 -0.27
N MET A 37 3.52 -1.01 0.42
CA MET A 37 4.31 -1.82 1.35
C MET A 37 5.39 -2.61 0.60
N GLU A 38 5.05 -3.26 -0.51
CA GLU A 38 6.03 -3.96 -1.34
C GLU A 38 7.13 -3.02 -1.85
N LEU A 39 6.75 -1.82 -2.29
CA LEU A 39 7.70 -0.80 -2.71
C LEU A 39 8.62 -0.39 -1.55
N ALA A 40 8.07 -0.11 -0.37
CA ALA A 40 8.85 0.26 0.81
C ALA A 40 9.86 -0.84 1.20
N LEU A 41 9.46 -2.10 1.15
CA LEU A 41 10.37 -3.23 1.38
C LEU A 41 11.52 -3.24 0.37
N SER A 42 11.23 -3.06 -0.92
CA SER A 42 12.28 -2.99 -1.95
C SER A 42 13.26 -1.83 -1.74
N CYS A 43 12.79 -0.68 -1.27
CA CYS A 43 13.63 0.49 -0.95
C CYS A 43 14.57 0.26 0.24
N THR A 44 14.22 -0.63 1.16
CA THR A 44 15.03 -0.95 2.35
C THR A 44 15.95 -2.16 2.16
N ALA A 45 15.86 -2.84 1.01
CA ALA A 45 16.68 -3.98 0.66
C ALA A 45 18.18 -3.63 0.54
N HIS A 46 19.01 -4.64 0.26
CA HIS A 46 20.42 -4.42 -0.04
C HIS A 46 20.58 -3.47 -1.24
N LYS A 47 21.66 -2.68 -1.26
CA LYS A 47 21.88 -1.60 -2.24
C LYS A 47 21.60 -2.00 -3.69
N GLN A 48 21.95 -3.22 -4.08
CA GLN A 48 21.78 -3.73 -5.45
C GLN A 48 20.34 -4.12 -5.81
N GLN A 49 19.48 -4.29 -4.81
CA GLN A 49 18.06 -4.64 -4.97
C GLN A 49 17.14 -3.42 -4.86
N ARG A 50 17.67 -2.27 -4.43
CA ARG A 50 16.87 -1.05 -4.29
C ARG A 50 16.47 -0.52 -5.67
N PRO A 51 15.21 -0.12 -5.87
CA PRO A 51 14.78 0.51 -7.11
C PRO A 51 15.45 1.87 -7.32
N SER A 52 15.49 2.33 -8.57
CA SER A 52 15.81 3.73 -8.88
C SER A 52 14.69 4.65 -8.36
N MET A 53 15.02 5.92 -8.08
CA MET A 53 14.00 6.89 -7.67
C MET A 53 12.92 7.11 -8.73
N GLU A 54 13.25 6.98 -10.01
CA GLU A 54 12.28 6.99 -11.11
C GLU A 54 11.22 5.88 -10.94
N ARG A 55 11.68 4.65 -10.65
CA ARG A 55 10.76 3.53 -10.42
C ARG A 55 9.97 3.68 -9.12
N VAL A 56 10.57 4.29 -8.10
CA VAL A 56 9.85 4.62 -6.85
C VAL A 56 8.71 5.58 -7.13
N VAL A 57 8.96 6.68 -7.85
CA VAL A 57 7.93 7.67 -8.19
C VAL A 57 6.82 7.03 -9.02
N ALA A 58 7.15 6.30 -10.08
CA ALA A 58 6.16 5.65 -10.94
C ALA A 58 5.23 4.70 -10.15
N ARG A 59 5.77 3.95 -9.18
CA ARG A 59 4.99 3.03 -8.33
C ARG A 59 4.13 3.77 -7.31
N LEU A 60 4.58 4.92 -6.79
CA LEU A 60 3.77 5.76 -5.90
C LEU A 60 2.62 6.44 -6.65
N GLU A 61 2.84 6.85 -7.89
CA GLU A 61 1.78 7.37 -8.77
C GLU A 61 0.72 6.30 -9.06
N GLU A 62 1.12 5.05 -9.28
CA GLU A 62 0.22 3.90 -9.42
C GLU A 62 -0.60 3.67 -8.14
N ALA A 63 0.04 3.66 -6.96
CA ALA A 63 -0.66 3.55 -5.68
C ALA A 63 -1.67 4.69 -5.46
N LEU A 64 -1.28 5.93 -5.80
CA LEU A 64 -2.15 7.09 -5.68
C LEU A 64 -3.36 6.98 -6.61
N TYR A 65 -3.16 6.55 -7.84
CA TYR A 65 -4.25 6.29 -8.78
C TYR A 65 -5.23 5.25 -8.23
N ILE A 66 -4.74 4.12 -7.71
CA ILE A 66 -5.57 3.08 -7.11
C ILE A 66 -6.36 3.64 -5.91
N SER A 67 -5.68 4.36 -5.02
CA SER A 67 -6.29 4.94 -3.82
C SER A 67 -7.38 5.97 -4.13
N THR A 68 -7.29 6.66 -5.27
CA THR A 68 -8.27 7.69 -5.66
C THR A 68 -9.36 7.15 -6.58
N ARG A 69 -9.14 6.00 -7.23
CA ARG A 69 -10.14 5.31 -8.06
C ARG A 69 -11.34 4.82 -7.25
N GLU A 70 -11.14 4.42 -6.00
CA GLU A 70 -12.23 4.05 -5.08
C GLU A 70 -13.18 5.23 -4.83
N LEU A 71 -12.65 6.45 -4.68
CA LEU A 71 -13.46 7.67 -4.54
C LEU A 71 -14.37 7.90 -5.76
N VAL A 72 -13.84 7.71 -6.98
CA VAL A 72 -14.60 7.90 -8.24
C VAL A 72 -15.74 6.89 -8.39
N HIS A 73 -15.56 5.65 -7.91
CA HIS A 73 -16.62 4.65 -7.94
C HIS A 73 -17.71 4.94 -6.90
N GLU A 74 -17.32 5.42 -5.71
CA GLU A 74 -18.25 5.89 -4.66
C GLU A 74 -19.09 7.10 -5.15
N THR A 75 -18.45 8.07 -5.83
CA THR A 75 -19.13 9.27 -6.34
C THR A 75 -20.10 8.94 -7.47
N ARG A 76 -19.72 8.00 -8.36
CA ARG A 76 -20.58 7.59 -9.48
C ARG A 76 -21.77 6.74 -9.03
N SER A 77 -21.60 5.96 -7.96
CA SER A 77 -22.66 5.18 -7.29
C SER A 77 -23.69 6.08 -6.62
N THR A 78 -23.27 7.17 -5.97
CA THR A 78 -24.17 8.16 -5.34
C THR A 78 -24.90 9.02 -6.37
N LEU A 79 -24.25 9.42 -7.46
CA LEU A 79 -24.91 10.17 -8.54
C LEU A 79 -25.99 9.36 -9.28
N ASN A 80 -25.80 8.06 -9.45
CA ASN A 80 -26.74 7.17 -10.15
C ASN A 80 -27.93 6.70 -9.27
N LYS A 81 -28.00 7.15 -8.00
CA LYS A 81 -29.08 6.82 -7.05
C LYS A 81 -30.04 7.99 -6.80
N VAL A 82 -29.88 9.12 -7.50
CA VAL A 82 -30.75 10.31 -7.46
C VAL A 82 -31.59 10.39 -8.72
#